data_AF-A0A813NDF1-F1
#
_entry.id   AF-A0A813NDF1-F1
#
_cell.length_a   1.000
_cell.length_b   1.000
_cell.length_c   1.000
_cell.angle_alpha   90.00
_cell.angle_beta   90.00
_cell.angle_gamma   90.00
#
_symmetry.space_group_name_H-M   'P 1'
#
loop_
_entity.id
_entity.type
_entity.pdbx_description
1 polymer ?
#
loop_
_entity_poly.entity_id
_entity_poly.type
_entity_poly.pdbx_seq_one_letter_code
_entity_poly.pdbx_strand_id
1 'polypeptide(L)'
;MLRAINSFELYLFSISELLVIAREKRTNTLVARLDSINDTDHVSESSAWFGEANWEYDSVSPTILFIVCSVKVGSNDQLWSSKLSIILDRHCMRIRKGDLTHLASNEEELKKQQYAYYKDLVEQLPPPKRTGPEIPITKIQSQEVVTYECEGDSVVRMHCGNKNTIITKQEHGFRDDETFLQYFTITNIVISRDPSIVPNISQQKHSVSTNNRLSITRFVVMYQAHDTLWHECDQVKIAPSTRYGEPDWYRDITLNIEPDKTISLTIQGMIVVNGEIGMDSDGRSQLHNSLPQPFKTKIIIHDNTGKQCSLIVEQWNKPIQVITRESFVERDHNSIKELLAFIYVDDCNVDKRIFAAAYLDYRHRLVIHVNNSPRTLELQHVRTLEFYARQNGFLESSLSADHYRSSDIQCNAIGLFDSKTYMLYAIRFELATKTSTYEETIPLPLDKIQ
;
A
#
# COMPACT_ATOMS: atom_id res chain seq x y z
N MET A 1 -9.24 52.79 -12.63
CA MET A 1 -9.81 51.48 -12.98
C MET A 1 -8.93 50.92 -14.09
N LEU A 2 -8.14 49.89 -13.80
CA LEU A 2 -7.18 49.33 -14.76
C LEU A 2 -7.85 48.23 -15.55
N ARG A 3 -7.84 48.34 -16.88
CA ARG A 3 -8.30 47.32 -17.83
C ARG A 3 -7.09 46.56 -18.35
N ALA A 4 -7.07 45.25 -18.20
CA ALA A 4 -6.12 44.41 -18.92
C ALA A 4 -6.73 43.05 -19.29
N ILE A 5 -6.31 42.61 -20.48
CA ILE A 5 -6.46 41.30 -21.14
C ILE A 5 -7.75 41.14 -21.97
N ASN A 6 -7.56 40.75 -23.23
CA ASN A 6 -8.59 40.54 -24.25
C ASN A 6 -9.81 39.77 -23.69
N SER A 7 -11.01 40.29 -23.96
CA SER A 7 -12.33 39.69 -23.69
C SER A 7 -12.78 39.57 -22.22
N PHE A 8 -11.88 39.65 -21.22
CA PHE A 8 -12.23 39.48 -19.80
C PHE A 8 -11.67 40.63 -18.96
N GLU A 9 -12.55 41.43 -18.35
CA GLU A 9 -12.13 42.52 -17.45
C GLU A 9 -11.73 41.93 -16.08
N LEU A 10 -10.43 41.63 -15.92
CA LEU A 10 -9.87 41.12 -14.67
C LEU A 10 -9.33 42.27 -13.81
N TYR A 11 -10.02 42.58 -12.71
CA TYR A 11 -9.69 43.67 -11.80
C TYR A 11 -8.76 43.18 -10.68
N LEU A 12 -7.45 43.38 -10.84
CA LEU A 12 -6.46 42.99 -9.83
C LEU A 12 -6.30 44.02 -8.68
N PHE A 13 -6.53 45.31 -8.97
CA PHE A 13 -6.34 46.39 -7.99
C PHE A 13 -7.38 47.51 -8.14
N SER A 14 -7.93 47.92 -7.01
CA SER A 14 -8.61 49.19 -6.80
C SER A 14 -7.60 50.36 -6.73
N ILE A 15 -8.09 51.58 -6.94
CA ILE A 15 -7.26 52.80 -6.79
C ILE A 15 -6.73 52.91 -5.36
N SER A 16 -7.54 52.56 -4.36
CA SER A 16 -7.15 52.52 -2.95
C SER A 16 -5.97 51.57 -2.72
N GLU A 17 -6.01 50.36 -3.27
CA GLU A 17 -4.93 49.38 -3.12
C GLU A 17 -3.64 49.86 -3.78
N LEU A 18 -3.71 50.46 -4.97
CA LEU A 18 -2.54 51.07 -5.61
C LEU A 18 -1.93 52.20 -4.78
N LEU A 19 -2.75 52.99 -4.09
CA LEU A 19 -2.26 54.05 -3.21
C LEU A 19 -1.65 53.49 -1.91
N VAL A 20 -2.14 52.35 -1.41
CA VAL A 20 -1.53 51.62 -0.29
C VAL A 20 -0.17 51.06 -0.72
N ILE A 21 -0.10 50.37 -1.86
CA ILE A 21 1.14 49.86 -2.46
C ILE A 21 2.17 50.97 -2.64
N ALA A 22 1.74 52.12 -3.17
CA ALA A 22 2.60 53.28 -3.34
C ALA A 22 3.17 53.81 -2.00
N ARG A 23 2.47 53.63 -0.87
CA ARG A 23 2.94 54.08 0.45
C ARG A 23 3.96 53.14 1.06
N GLU A 24 3.88 51.84 0.80
CA GLU A 24 4.64 50.82 1.54
C GLU A 24 6.15 50.79 1.20
N LYS A 25 6.60 51.41 0.10
CA LYS A 25 8.02 51.57 -0.30
C LYS A 25 8.87 50.29 -0.27
N ARG A 26 8.26 49.11 -0.19
CA ARG A 26 8.92 47.81 -0.21
C ARG A 26 8.55 47.09 -1.51
N THR A 27 9.50 46.34 -2.04
CA THR A 27 9.20 45.27 -2.99
C THR A 27 8.31 44.27 -2.27
N ASN A 28 7.09 44.16 -2.75
CA ASN A 28 6.09 43.25 -2.21
C ASN A 28 5.46 42.50 -3.39
N THR A 29 5.01 41.28 -3.12
CA THR A 29 4.36 40.40 -4.07
C THR A 29 2.94 40.14 -3.58
N LEU A 30 1.95 40.31 -4.45
CA LEU A 30 0.58 39.87 -4.21
C LEU A 30 0.31 38.60 -5.02
N VAL A 31 -0.24 37.58 -4.36
CA VAL A 31 -0.65 36.32 -4.98
C VAL A 31 -2.14 36.13 -4.68
N ALA A 32 -2.97 36.12 -5.71
CA ALA A 32 -4.43 36.04 -5.59
C ALA A 32 -5.02 34.94 -6.49
N ARG A 33 -5.98 34.18 -5.94
CA ARG A 33 -6.83 33.29 -6.72
C ARG A 33 -8.09 34.06 -7.08
N LEU A 34 -8.45 34.04 -8.35
CA LEU A 34 -9.53 34.82 -8.93
C LEU A 34 -10.56 33.82 -9.46
N ASP A 35 -11.60 33.61 -8.67
CA ASP A 35 -12.74 32.80 -9.10
C ASP A 35 -13.61 33.65 -10.06
N SER A 36 -14.26 32.99 -11.03
CA SER A 36 -15.17 33.65 -11.98
C SER A 36 -16.29 34.39 -11.23
N ILE A 37 -16.39 35.71 -11.44
CA ILE A 37 -17.38 36.59 -10.77
C ILE A 37 -18.82 36.35 -11.30
N ASN A 38 -19.00 35.58 -12.38
CA ASN A 38 -20.21 35.64 -13.21
C ASN A 38 -21.07 34.37 -13.32
N ASP A 39 -20.98 33.38 -12.44
CA ASP A 39 -21.97 32.28 -12.44
C ASP A 39 -22.42 31.93 -11.03
N THR A 40 -23.63 32.36 -10.67
CA THR A 40 -24.30 31.94 -9.43
C THR A 40 -24.92 30.55 -9.52
N ASP A 41 -24.90 29.88 -10.67
CA ASP A 41 -25.45 28.54 -10.82
C ASP A 41 -24.54 27.68 -11.70
N HIS A 42 -23.81 26.75 -11.08
CA HIS A 42 -22.91 25.78 -11.71
C HIS A 42 -21.66 26.36 -12.40
N VAL A 43 -20.79 27.01 -11.61
CA VAL A 43 -19.38 27.18 -11.99
C VAL A 43 -18.77 25.79 -12.17
N SER A 44 -18.54 25.38 -13.43
CA SER A 44 -17.60 24.30 -13.68
C SER A 44 -16.25 24.75 -13.14
N GLU A 45 -15.66 23.96 -12.24
CA GLU A 45 -14.41 24.30 -11.56
C GLU A 45 -13.29 24.73 -12.53
N SER A 46 -13.35 24.32 -13.80
CA SER A 46 -12.40 24.56 -14.91
C SER A 46 -12.02 26.02 -15.24
N SER A 47 -12.56 27.03 -14.56
CA SER A 47 -12.40 28.46 -14.89
C SER A 47 -11.60 29.29 -13.87
N ALA A 48 -10.92 28.67 -12.90
CA ALA A 48 -10.12 29.41 -11.92
C ALA A 48 -8.92 30.12 -12.57
N TRP A 49 -8.70 31.39 -12.20
CA TRP A 49 -7.55 32.19 -12.63
C TRP A 49 -6.61 32.43 -11.45
N PHE A 50 -5.31 32.42 -11.71
CA PHE A 50 -4.27 32.68 -10.73
C PHE A 50 -3.51 33.93 -11.13
N GLY A 51 -3.57 34.96 -10.27
CA GLY A 51 -2.90 36.23 -10.48
C GLY A 51 -1.73 36.42 -9.53
N GLU A 52 -0.63 36.92 -10.07
CA GLU A 52 0.51 37.42 -9.33
C GLU A 52 0.78 38.87 -9.74
N ALA A 53 1.11 39.72 -8.78
CA ALA A 53 1.53 41.07 -9.06
C ALA A 53 2.77 41.41 -8.23
N ASN A 54 3.82 41.83 -8.91
CA ASN A 54 5.07 42.29 -8.33
C ASN A 54 5.23 43.77 -8.62
N TRP A 55 5.75 44.54 -7.66
CA TRP A 55 6.01 45.96 -7.90
C TRP A 55 7.33 46.44 -7.33
N GLU A 56 7.92 47.39 -8.03
CA GLU A 56 9.18 48.02 -7.69
C GLU A 56 9.17 49.49 -8.09
N TYR A 57 9.97 50.28 -7.38
CA TYR A 57 10.23 51.65 -7.75
C TYR A 57 11.40 51.73 -8.71
N ASP A 58 11.31 52.59 -9.71
CA ASP A 58 12.44 52.87 -10.59
C ASP A 58 13.60 53.41 -9.76
N SER A 59 14.78 52.80 -9.95
CA SER A 59 15.98 53.10 -9.17
C SER A 59 16.55 54.50 -9.46
N VAL A 60 16.25 55.05 -10.63
CA VAL A 60 16.70 56.38 -11.07
C VAL A 60 15.66 57.45 -10.73
N SER A 61 14.37 57.12 -10.86
CA SER A 61 13.25 58.03 -10.63
C SER A 61 12.22 57.42 -9.70
N PRO A 62 12.34 57.64 -8.37
CA PRO A 62 11.52 56.93 -7.39
C PRO A 62 10.05 57.45 -7.35
N THR A 63 9.69 58.35 -8.27
CA THR A 63 8.30 58.75 -8.57
C THR A 63 7.60 57.79 -9.53
N ILE A 64 8.34 56.86 -10.16
CA ILE A 64 7.83 55.86 -11.07
C ILE A 64 7.73 54.53 -10.32
N LEU A 65 6.52 53.98 -10.27
CA LEU A 65 6.21 52.66 -9.73
C LEU A 65 5.91 51.74 -10.92
N PHE A 66 6.67 50.65 -11.04
CA PHE A 66 6.37 49.57 -11.96
C PHE A 66 5.58 48.49 -11.23
N ILE A 67 4.48 48.04 -11.83
CA ILE A 67 3.71 46.89 -11.38
C ILE A 67 3.66 45.90 -12.54
N VAL A 68 4.22 44.71 -12.35
CA VAL A 68 4.13 43.61 -13.31
C VAL A 68 3.06 42.67 -12.81
N CYS A 69 1.98 42.53 -13.58
CA CYS A 69 0.90 41.59 -13.32
C CYS A 69 1.07 40.38 -14.24
N SER A 70 1.10 39.19 -13.66
CA SER A 70 1.16 37.91 -14.35
C SER A 70 -0.07 37.11 -13.99
N VAL A 71 -0.81 36.66 -15.01
CA VAL A 71 -2.05 35.90 -14.85
C VAL A 71 -1.91 34.57 -15.57
N LYS A 72 -2.30 33.49 -14.91
CA LYS A 72 -2.30 32.13 -15.43
C LYS A 72 -3.70 31.51 -15.29
N VAL A 73 -4.18 30.83 -16.32
CA VAL A 73 -5.45 30.09 -16.26
C VAL A 73 -5.21 28.71 -15.67
N GLY A 74 -6.09 28.24 -14.79
CA GLY A 74 -5.91 26.94 -14.12
C GLY A 74 -5.96 25.74 -15.06
N SER A 75 -6.66 25.86 -16.18
CA SER A 75 -6.86 24.80 -17.17
C SER A 75 -5.83 24.76 -18.29
N ASN A 76 -4.83 25.66 -18.31
CA ASN A 76 -3.75 25.60 -19.30
C ASN A 76 -2.44 26.21 -18.77
N ASP A 77 -1.36 26.08 -19.55
CA ASP A 77 -0.06 26.66 -19.21
C ASP A 77 0.17 28.07 -19.76
N GLN A 78 -0.87 28.74 -20.23
CA GLN A 78 -0.75 30.06 -20.79
C GLN A 78 -0.56 31.10 -19.69
N LEU A 79 0.54 31.86 -19.78
CA LEU A 79 0.88 32.95 -18.87
C LEU A 79 0.77 34.27 -19.61
N TRP A 80 -0.12 35.15 -19.15
CA TRP A 80 -0.20 36.52 -19.65
C TRP A 80 0.47 37.46 -18.67
N SER A 81 1.46 38.21 -19.14
CA SER A 81 2.14 39.21 -18.31
C SER A 81 1.98 40.61 -18.90
N SER A 82 1.63 41.56 -18.05
CA SER A 82 1.50 42.97 -18.40
C SER A 82 2.29 43.82 -17.41
N LYS A 83 3.09 44.75 -17.93
CA LYS A 83 3.80 45.74 -17.11
C LYS A 83 3.03 47.05 -17.14
N LEU A 84 2.66 47.52 -15.96
CA LEU A 84 2.06 48.82 -15.72
C LEU A 84 3.13 49.77 -15.17
N SER A 85 3.28 50.93 -15.80
CA SER A 85 4.17 51.99 -15.33
C SER A 85 3.33 53.15 -14.81
N ILE A 86 3.43 53.45 -13.51
CA ILE A 86 2.64 54.49 -12.84
C ILE A 86 3.56 55.63 -12.43
N ILE A 87 3.25 56.85 -12.88
CA ILE A 87 3.90 58.07 -12.41
C ILE A 87 3.09 58.65 -11.25
N LEU A 88 3.71 58.74 -10.08
CA LEU A 88 3.10 59.21 -8.84
C LEU A 88 3.45 60.68 -8.57
N ASP A 89 2.44 61.47 -8.19
CA ASP A 89 2.64 62.74 -7.54
C ASP A 89 2.85 62.52 -6.04
N ARG A 90 4.09 62.69 -5.58
CA ARG A 90 4.45 62.49 -4.17
C ARG A 90 3.87 63.53 -3.23
N HIS A 91 3.54 64.73 -3.71
CA HIS A 91 3.02 65.79 -2.84
C HIS A 91 1.54 65.62 -2.53
N CYS A 92 0.76 65.07 -3.47
CA CYS A 92 -0.67 64.87 -3.27
C CYS A 92 -1.12 63.40 -3.25
N MET A 93 -0.18 62.46 -3.38
CA MET A 93 -0.43 61.00 -3.44
C MET A 93 -1.49 60.67 -4.49
N ARG A 94 -1.32 61.21 -5.71
CA ARG A 94 -2.20 60.97 -6.85
C ARG A 94 -1.44 60.29 -7.99
N ILE A 95 -2.12 59.42 -8.72
CA ILE A 95 -1.62 58.85 -9.96
C ILE A 95 -1.72 59.92 -11.05
N ARG A 96 -0.60 60.33 -11.65
CA ARG A 96 -0.56 61.33 -12.74
C ARG A 96 -0.72 60.69 -14.12
N LYS A 97 -0.09 59.52 -14.32
CA LYS A 97 -0.11 58.79 -15.58
C LYS A 97 0.08 57.29 -15.33
N GLY A 98 -0.57 56.46 -16.13
CA GLY A 98 -0.36 55.02 -16.18
C GLY A 98 -0.20 54.57 -17.62
N ASP A 99 0.89 53.89 -17.96
CA ASP A 99 1.12 53.30 -19.28
C ASP A 99 1.16 51.77 -19.14
N LEU A 100 0.37 51.06 -19.96
CA LEU A 100 0.35 49.60 -20.00
C LEU A 100 1.21 49.11 -21.16
N THR A 101 2.12 48.20 -20.87
CA THR A 101 2.93 47.51 -21.89
C THR A 101 2.71 46.01 -21.75
N HIS A 102 2.17 45.39 -22.80
CA HIS A 102 2.12 43.95 -22.89
C HIS A 102 3.55 43.43 -23.05
N LEU A 103 3.96 42.52 -22.16
CA LEU A 103 5.25 41.87 -22.29
C LEU A 103 5.06 40.74 -23.29
N ALA A 104 5.61 40.89 -24.49
CA ALA A 104 5.69 39.79 -25.44
C ALA A 104 6.61 38.72 -24.84
N SER A 105 6.03 37.59 -24.45
CA SER A 105 6.79 36.45 -23.99
C SER A 105 7.48 35.82 -25.20
N ASN A 106 8.82 35.75 -25.18
CA ASN A 106 9.52 34.77 -26.03
C ASN A 106 9.30 33.38 -25.42
N GLU A 107 8.08 32.86 -25.55
CA GLU A 107 7.61 31.68 -24.80
C GLU A 107 8.50 30.45 -25.01
N GLU A 108 9.04 30.27 -26.21
CA GLU A 108 9.89 29.12 -26.51
C GLU A 108 11.24 29.19 -25.79
N GLU A 109 11.84 30.36 -25.72
CA GLU A 109 13.13 30.54 -25.05
C GLU A 109 12.97 30.42 -23.52
N LEU A 110 11.88 30.98 -22.98
CA LEU A 110 11.53 30.84 -21.56
C LEU A 110 11.26 29.38 -21.19
N LYS A 111 10.50 28.66 -22.02
CA LYS A 111 10.22 27.21 -21.83
C LYS A 111 11.50 26.39 -21.88
N LYS A 112 12.43 26.68 -22.79
CA LYS A 112 13.74 26.00 -22.85
C LYS A 112 14.58 26.24 -21.60
N GLN A 113 14.65 27.48 -21.11
CA GLN A 113 15.38 27.80 -19.88
C GLN A 113 14.75 27.15 -18.65
N GLN A 114 13.42 27.17 -18.56
CA GLN A 114 12.67 26.47 -17.50
C GLN A 114 12.92 24.97 -17.56
N TYR A 115 12.86 24.36 -18.74
CA TYR A 115 13.11 22.93 -18.89
C TYR A 115 14.54 22.54 -18.49
N ALA A 116 15.54 23.32 -18.88
CA ALA A 116 16.92 23.11 -18.45
C ALA A 116 17.06 23.22 -16.91
N TYR A 117 16.46 24.24 -16.31
CA TYR A 117 16.44 24.40 -14.86
C TYR A 117 15.77 23.22 -14.14
N TYR A 118 14.61 22.75 -14.63
CA TYR A 118 13.93 21.60 -14.05
C TYR A 118 14.73 20.32 -14.19
N LYS A 119 15.41 20.14 -15.33
CA LYS A 119 16.28 18.99 -15.52
C LYS A 119 17.39 18.97 -14.47
N ASP A 120 18.07 20.09 -14.24
CA ASP A 120 19.11 20.22 -13.22
C ASP A 120 18.57 19.95 -11.81
N LEU A 121 17.32 20.36 -11.55
CA LEU A 121 16.66 20.19 -10.26
C LEU A 121 16.23 18.73 -10.02
N VAL A 122 15.81 18.02 -11.07
CA VAL A 122 15.53 16.57 -11.05
C VAL A 122 16.81 15.77 -10.86
N GLU A 123 17.92 16.18 -11.48
CA GLU A 123 19.23 15.52 -11.30
C GLU A 123 19.78 15.63 -9.87
N GLN A 124 19.30 16.61 -9.08
CA GLN A 124 19.67 16.80 -7.67
C GLN A 124 18.80 15.99 -6.69
N LEU A 125 17.79 15.26 -7.17
CA LEU A 125 16.93 14.47 -6.30
C LEU A 125 17.72 13.35 -5.60
N PRO A 126 17.43 13.09 -4.31
CA PRO A 126 18.09 12.01 -3.60
C PRO A 126 17.73 10.66 -4.23
N PRO A 127 18.67 9.70 -4.26
CA PRO A 127 18.36 8.35 -4.72
C PRO A 127 17.34 7.69 -3.77
N PRO A 128 16.59 6.67 -4.25
CA PRO A 128 15.69 5.90 -3.42
C PRO A 128 16.42 5.30 -2.21
N LYS A 129 15.78 5.33 -1.04
CA LYS A 129 16.30 4.76 0.21
C LYS A 129 15.34 3.68 0.68
N ARG A 130 15.83 2.43 0.75
CA ARG A 130 15.08 1.28 1.28
C ARG A 130 15.84 0.65 2.43
N THR A 131 15.12 0.31 3.50
CA THR A 131 15.64 -0.50 4.60
C THR A 131 14.59 -1.50 5.06
N GLY A 132 15.04 -2.61 5.63
CA GLY A 132 14.17 -3.67 6.15
C GLY A 132 14.13 -4.92 5.26
N PRO A 133 13.51 -6.00 5.76
CA PRO A 133 13.34 -7.24 5.03
C PRO A 133 12.28 -7.11 3.91
N GLU A 134 12.26 -8.09 3.00
CA GLU A 134 11.26 -8.19 1.95
C GLU A 134 10.55 -9.53 2.01
N ILE A 135 9.25 -9.53 1.71
CA ILE A 135 8.49 -10.77 1.54
C ILE A 135 8.93 -11.39 0.21
N PRO A 136 9.47 -12.62 0.21
CA PRO A 136 9.95 -13.26 -1.00
C PRO A 136 8.78 -13.57 -1.93
N ILE A 137 8.88 -13.13 -3.18
CA ILE A 137 7.92 -13.47 -4.24
C ILE A 137 8.30 -14.86 -4.77
N THR A 138 7.88 -15.91 -4.07
CA THR A 138 8.15 -17.28 -4.51
C THR A 138 7.21 -17.64 -5.66
N LYS A 139 7.75 -17.87 -6.85
CA LYS A 139 6.98 -18.45 -7.96
C LYS A 139 6.39 -19.77 -7.48
N ILE A 140 5.11 -20.01 -7.75
CA ILE A 140 4.37 -21.24 -7.39
C ILE A 140 5.09 -22.41 -8.07
N GLN A 141 6.08 -22.97 -7.41
CA GLN A 141 6.50 -24.33 -7.68
C GLN A 141 5.47 -25.18 -6.97
N SER A 142 4.83 -26.08 -7.71
CA SER A 142 3.98 -27.12 -7.16
C SER A 142 4.84 -27.97 -6.23
N GLN A 143 5.01 -27.52 -4.99
CA GLN A 143 5.66 -28.29 -3.94
C GLN A 143 4.65 -29.37 -3.54
N GLU A 144 4.64 -30.45 -4.30
CA GLU A 144 4.13 -31.73 -3.82
C GLU A 144 5.02 -32.13 -2.66
N VAL A 145 4.56 -31.89 -1.44
CA VAL A 145 5.12 -32.52 -0.25
C VAL A 145 3.98 -33.16 0.50
N VAL A 146 3.90 -34.48 0.38
CA VAL A 146 3.42 -35.29 1.50
C VAL A 146 4.32 -36.51 1.60
N THR A 147 5.36 -36.42 2.42
CA THR A 147 6.07 -37.59 2.92
C THR A 147 5.27 -38.17 4.07
N TYR A 148 4.89 -39.46 3.95
CA TYR A 148 4.19 -40.19 5.00
C TYR A 148 5.18 -41.15 5.64
N GLU A 149 5.57 -40.88 6.88
CA GLU A 149 6.27 -41.84 7.71
C GLU A 149 5.31 -42.35 8.78
N CYS A 150 4.90 -43.60 8.64
CA CYS A 150 4.11 -44.31 9.64
C CYS A 150 5.06 -45.18 10.46
N GLU A 151 5.22 -44.85 11.74
CA GLU A 151 6.12 -45.56 12.66
C GLU A 151 5.34 -46.16 13.83
N GLY A 152 5.82 -47.27 14.39
CA GLY A 152 5.30 -47.84 15.64
C GLY A 152 4.95 -49.32 15.55
N ASP A 153 4.52 -49.87 16.68
CA ASP A 153 4.32 -51.32 16.87
C ASP A 153 2.83 -51.72 16.83
N SER A 154 1.91 -50.75 16.71
CA SER A 154 0.47 -51.04 16.58
C SER A 154 0.16 -51.67 15.21
N VAL A 155 -0.86 -52.52 15.18
CA VAL A 155 -1.39 -53.10 13.94
C VAL A 155 -2.21 -52.07 13.14
N VAL A 156 -2.59 -50.95 13.79
CA VAL A 156 -3.23 -49.83 13.11
C VAL A 156 -2.23 -49.11 12.22
N ARG A 157 -2.68 -48.78 11.00
CA ARG A 157 -1.95 -47.96 10.04
C ARG A 157 -2.69 -46.67 9.82
N MET A 158 -1.91 -45.60 9.67
CA MET A 158 -2.42 -44.28 9.33
C MET A 158 -1.83 -43.83 7.99
N HIS A 159 -2.66 -43.18 7.20
CA HIS A 159 -2.27 -42.50 5.97
C HIS A 159 -3.08 -41.21 5.88
N CYS A 160 -2.53 -40.19 5.22
CA CYS A 160 -3.30 -38.98 4.94
C CYS A 160 -3.50 -38.87 3.42
N GLY A 161 -4.68 -38.46 2.97
CA GLY A 161 -4.98 -38.33 1.54
C GLY A 161 -4.23 -37.18 0.84
N ASN A 162 -4.11 -37.27 -0.49
CA ASN A 162 -3.32 -36.38 -1.36
C ASN A 162 -3.89 -34.95 -1.60
N LYS A 163 -4.88 -34.46 -0.84
CA LYS A 163 -5.50 -33.14 -1.11
C LYS A 163 -5.57 -32.29 0.16
N ASN A 164 -4.95 -31.10 0.11
CA ASN A 164 -5.07 -30.00 1.08
C ASN A 164 -5.09 -30.48 2.53
N THR A 165 -3.96 -31.04 2.93
CA THR A 165 -3.88 -31.82 4.15
C THR A 165 -4.13 -30.99 5.40
N ILE A 166 -3.52 -29.81 5.51
CA ILE A 166 -3.63 -28.93 6.68
C ILE A 166 -4.32 -27.62 6.30
N ILE A 167 -5.47 -27.35 6.89
CA ILE A 167 -6.17 -26.05 6.78
C ILE A 167 -5.87 -25.24 8.02
N THR A 168 -5.35 -24.05 7.87
CA THR A 168 -4.94 -23.17 8.97
C THR A 168 -5.88 -21.99 9.12
N LYS A 169 -6.11 -21.58 10.37
CA LYS A 169 -6.92 -20.41 10.73
C LYS A 169 -6.35 -19.74 11.97
N GLN A 170 -6.12 -18.44 11.88
CA GLN A 170 -5.75 -17.60 13.02
C GLN A 170 -7.02 -17.04 13.67
N GLU A 171 -7.12 -17.14 14.99
CA GLU A 171 -8.17 -16.50 15.78
C GLU A 171 -7.56 -15.59 16.83
N HIS A 172 -8.30 -14.54 17.18
CA HIS A 172 -7.89 -13.61 18.21
C HIS A 172 -7.98 -14.29 19.58
N GLY A 173 -6.82 -14.60 20.16
CA GLY A 173 -6.71 -15.02 21.55
C GLY A 173 -6.71 -13.79 22.45
N PHE A 174 -7.51 -13.81 23.51
CA PHE A 174 -7.67 -12.74 24.51
C PHE A 174 -6.47 -12.58 25.47
N ARG A 175 -5.22 -12.76 25.02
CA ARG A 175 -4.05 -12.77 25.91
C ARG A 175 -2.89 -12.00 25.30
N ASP A 176 -2.90 -10.69 25.55
CA ASP A 176 -1.82 -9.74 25.28
C ASP A 176 -1.51 -9.52 23.77
N ASP A 177 -1.13 -8.29 23.40
CA ASP A 177 -0.98 -7.84 22.00
C ASP A 177 0.11 -8.58 21.19
N GLU A 178 0.78 -9.58 21.78
CA GLU A 178 1.95 -10.27 21.24
C GLU A 178 1.73 -11.76 20.92
N THR A 179 0.55 -12.32 21.25
CA THR A 179 0.25 -13.74 20.95
C THR A 179 -1.14 -13.95 20.35
N PHE A 180 -1.28 -15.00 19.54
CA PHE A 180 -2.57 -15.41 19.00
C PHE A 180 -2.70 -16.94 18.90
N LEU A 181 -3.91 -17.40 18.63
CA LEU A 181 -4.21 -18.82 18.47
C LEU A 181 -4.18 -19.21 17.00
N GLN A 182 -3.28 -20.12 16.65
CA GLN A 182 -3.24 -20.77 15.35
C GLN A 182 -3.95 -22.13 15.45
N TYR A 183 -5.12 -22.23 14.83
CA TYR A 183 -5.76 -23.50 14.58
C TYR A 183 -5.22 -24.10 13.29
N PHE A 184 -5.07 -25.42 13.30
CA PHE A 184 -4.82 -26.20 12.09
C PHE A 184 -5.72 -27.43 12.08
N THR A 185 -6.18 -27.81 10.90
CA THR A 185 -7.08 -28.93 10.68
C THR A 185 -6.48 -29.86 9.65
N ILE A 186 -6.11 -31.06 10.08
CA ILE A 186 -5.61 -32.13 9.22
C ILE A 186 -6.80 -32.94 8.70
N THR A 187 -7.05 -32.92 7.39
CA THR A 187 -8.20 -33.60 6.78
C THR A 187 -7.82 -34.95 6.19
N ASN A 188 -8.81 -35.86 6.09
CA ASN A 188 -8.68 -37.13 5.38
C ASN A 188 -7.59 -38.07 5.92
N ILE A 189 -7.48 -38.16 7.25
CA ILE A 189 -6.64 -39.17 7.89
C ILE A 189 -7.36 -40.50 7.84
N VAL A 190 -6.84 -41.42 7.05
CA VAL A 190 -7.36 -42.77 6.89
C VAL A 190 -6.66 -43.70 7.87
N ILE A 191 -7.46 -44.39 8.67
CA ILE A 191 -7.03 -45.37 9.64
C ILE A 191 -7.53 -46.76 9.21
N SER A 192 -6.64 -47.75 9.16
CA SER A 192 -7.01 -49.12 8.81
C SER A 192 -6.12 -50.18 9.49
N ARG A 193 -6.63 -51.41 9.57
CA ARG A 193 -5.84 -52.61 9.87
C ARG A 193 -5.37 -53.34 8.61
N ASP A 194 -5.94 -53.00 7.45
CA ASP A 194 -5.63 -53.65 6.18
C ASP A 194 -4.29 -53.13 5.62
N PRO A 195 -3.28 -54.00 5.45
CA PRO A 195 -1.98 -53.58 4.95
C PRO A 195 -2.01 -53.11 3.49
N SER A 196 -3.01 -53.51 2.69
CA SER A 196 -3.12 -53.15 1.27
C SER A 196 -3.51 -51.68 1.06
N ILE A 197 -4.15 -51.06 2.06
CA ILE A 197 -4.65 -49.69 2.01
C ILE A 197 -3.51 -48.68 2.25
N VAL A 198 -2.42 -49.10 2.89
CA VAL A 198 -1.23 -48.26 3.16
C VAL A 198 0.04 -48.99 2.70
N PRO A 199 0.38 -48.95 1.40
CA PRO A 199 1.33 -49.87 0.79
C PRO A 199 2.83 -49.60 1.07
N ASN A 200 3.21 -48.45 1.68
CA ASN A 200 4.61 -47.99 1.73
C ASN A 200 5.28 -47.95 3.12
N ILE A 201 4.84 -48.74 4.10
CA ILE A 201 5.44 -48.71 5.45
C ILE A 201 6.50 -49.82 5.58
N SER A 202 7.73 -49.50 5.24
CA SER A 202 8.88 -50.42 5.27
C SER A 202 9.37 -50.78 6.69
N GLN A 203 8.88 -50.13 7.76
CA GLN A 203 9.42 -50.28 9.12
C GLN A 203 8.48 -50.88 10.17
N GLN A 204 7.25 -51.28 9.83
CA GLN A 204 6.36 -51.92 10.82
C GLN A 204 6.71 -53.40 11.02
N LYS A 205 7.09 -53.78 12.25
CA LYS A 205 7.27 -55.19 12.63
C LYS A 205 5.93 -55.92 12.52
N HIS A 206 5.88 -56.96 11.69
CA HIS A 206 4.70 -57.81 11.53
C HIS A 206 4.31 -58.48 12.85
N SER A 207 3.33 -57.94 13.57
CA SER A 207 2.71 -58.67 14.68
C SER A 207 1.49 -59.43 14.17
N VAL A 208 1.51 -60.74 14.39
CA VAL A 208 0.46 -61.71 14.00
C VAL A 208 -0.92 -61.24 14.49
N SER A 209 -1.92 -61.31 13.61
CA SER A 209 -3.28 -60.85 13.90
C SER A 209 -3.92 -61.71 14.98
N THR A 210 -4.15 -61.11 16.14
CA THR A 210 -5.15 -61.64 17.07
C THR A 210 -6.49 -61.00 16.73
N ASN A 211 -7.54 -61.82 16.63
CA ASN A 211 -8.93 -61.45 16.29
C ASN A 211 -9.62 -60.57 17.36
N ASN A 212 -8.82 -59.88 18.18
CA ASN A 212 -9.27 -59.02 19.26
C ASN A 212 -9.78 -57.68 18.70
N ARG A 213 -10.80 -57.14 19.37
CA ARG A 213 -11.31 -55.79 19.12
C ARG A 213 -10.22 -54.79 19.45
N LEU A 214 -9.75 -54.09 18.41
CA LEU A 214 -8.73 -53.05 18.53
C LEU A 214 -9.45 -51.71 18.63
N SER A 215 -9.09 -50.92 19.63
CA SER A 215 -9.69 -49.61 19.84
C SER A 215 -8.60 -48.58 20.01
N ILE A 216 -8.70 -47.46 19.30
CA ILE A 216 -7.87 -46.28 19.61
C ILE A 216 -8.47 -45.62 20.85
N THR A 217 -7.65 -45.44 21.88
CA THR A 217 -8.07 -44.91 23.19
C THR A 217 -7.60 -43.48 23.41
N ARG A 218 -6.53 -43.06 22.73
CA ARG A 218 -5.97 -41.72 22.85
C ARG A 218 -5.35 -41.26 21.54
N PHE A 219 -5.53 -39.98 21.26
CA PHE A 219 -4.83 -39.25 20.22
C PHE A 219 -3.96 -38.18 20.86
N VAL A 220 -2.73 -38.05 20.37
CA VAL A 220 -1.82 -36.96 20.71
C VAL A 220 -1.40 -36.33 19.40
N VAL A 221 -1.45 -35.01 19.32
CA VAL A 221 -0.97 -34.27 18.15
C VAL A 221 0.17 -33.40 18.61
N MET A 222 1.30 -33.51 17.92
CA MET A 222 2.47 -32.69 18.17
C MET A 222 2.80 -31.85 16.94
N TYR A 223 3.46 -30.72 17.14
CA TYR A 223 4.03 -29.90 16.07
C TYR A 223 5.53 -29.69 16.31
N GLN A 224 6.28 -29.49 15.23
CA GLN A 224 7.70 -29.14 15.33
C GLN A 224 7.88 -27.62 15.36
N ALA A 225 8.63 -27.10 16.33
CA ALA A 225 8.99 -25.68 16.39
C ALA A 225 10.37 -25.42 15.75
N HIS A 226 10.82 -24.16 15.71
CA HIS A 226 12.11 -23.78 15.11
C HIS A 226 13.33 -24.39 15.81
N ASP A 227 13.20 -24.74 17.09
CA ASP A 227 14.23 -25.46 17.86
C ASP A 227 14.35 -26.95 17.47
N THR A 228 13.55 -27.40 16.49
CA THR A 228 13.44 -28.78 15.99
C THR A 228 12.80 -29.77 16.98
N LEU A 229 12.35 -29.31 18.15
CA LEU A 229 11.69 -30.14 19.15
C LEU A 229 10.19 -30.32 18.83
N TRP A 230 9.64 -31.43 19.31
CA TRP A 230 8.20 -31.73 19.19
C TRP A 230 7.45 -31.23 20.42
N HIS A 231 6.42 -30.43 20.19
CA HIS A 231 5.55 -29.86 21.22
C HIS A 231 4.13 -30.41 21.08
N GLU A 232 3.49 -30.79 22.19
CA GLU A 232 2.09 -31.22 22.18
C GLU A 232 1.16 -30.04 21.87
N CYS A 233 0.16 -30.26 21.03
CA CYS A 233 -0.85 -29.26 20.69
C CYS A 233 -1.92 -29.20 21.78
N ASP A 234 -2.47 -28.01 21.98
CA ASP A 234 -3.60 -27.83 22.88
C ASP A 234 -4.93 -28.15 22.18
N GLN A 235 -5.95 -28.47 22.99
CA GLN A 235 -7.34 -28.63 22.56
C GLN A 235 -7.52 -29.50 21.30
N VAL A 236 -6.84 -30.64 21.24
CA VAL A 236 -7.01 -31.60 20.14
C VAL A 236 -8.48 -32.01 20.04
N LYS A 237 -9.04 -31.92 18.84
CA LYS A 237 -10.39 -32.37 18.51
C LYS A 237 -10.37 -33.26 17.29
N ILE A 238 -11.29 -34.19 17.24
CA ILE A 238 -11.37 -35.21 16.19
C ILE A 238 -12.81 -35.29 15.72
N ALA A 239 -13.01 -35.50 14.44
CA ALA A 239 -14.32 -35.76 13.86
C ALA A 239 -14.22 -36.78 12.72
N PRO A 240 -15.28 -37.55 12.43
CA PRO A 240 -15.38 -38.26 11.17
C PRO A 240 -15.28 -37.29 9.99
N SER A 241 -14.56 -37.67 8.92
CA SER A 241 -14.48 -36.84 7.71
C SER A 241 -15.85 -36.71 7.04
N THR A 242 -16.42 -35.51 7.02
CA THR A 242 -17.67 -35.21 6.30
C THR A 242 -17.37 -34.62 4.92
N ARG A 243 -18.19 -34.94 3.91
CA ARG A 243 -18.08 -34.32 2.57
C ARG A 243 -18.75 -32.94 2.51
N TYR A 244 -19.72 -32.68 3.39
CA TYR A 244 -20.54 -31.47 3.42
C TYR A 244 -20.84 -31.10 4.87
N GLY A 245 -20.74 -29.81 5.22
CA GLY A 245 -21.06 -29.27 6.55
C GLY A 245 -19.88 -29.19 7.51
N GLU A 246 -20.07 -28.46 8.62
CA GLU A 246 -19.10 -28.43 9.72
C GLU A 246 -19.09 -29.77 10.44
N PRO A 247 -17.90 -30.33 10.75
CA PRO A 247 -17.80 -31.61 11.44
C PRO A 247 -18.17 -31.48 12.93
N ASP A 248 -18.83 -32.51 13.46
CA ASP A 248 -19.07 -32.64 14.91
C ASP A 248 -17.75 -33.02 15.61
N TRP A 249 -17.23 -32.09 16.41
CA TRP A 249 -15.93 -32.24 17.07
C TRP A 249 -16.01 -32.94 18.42
N TYR A 250 -15.16 -33.95 18.61
CA TYR A 250 -15.01 -34.71 19.86
C TYR A 250 -13.61 -34.48 20.45
N ARG A 251 -13.51 -34.27 21.77
CA ARG A 251 -12.22 -34.14 22.48
C ARG A 251 -11.66 -35.49 22.93
N ASP A 252 -12.54 -36.38 23.41
CA ASP A 252 -12.18 -37.71 23.90
C ASP A 252 -13.04 -38.75 23.17
N ILE A 253 -12.47 -39.38 22.15
CA ILE A 253 -13.16 -40.41 21.38
C ILE A 253 -12.40 -41.73 21.46
N THR A 254 -13.12 -42.79 21.83
CA THR A 254 -12.64 -44.16 21.64
C THR A 254 -13.16 -44.68 20.30
N LEU A 255 -12.25 -45.04 19.39
CA LEU A 255 -12.60 -45.52 18.06
C LEU A 255 -12.34 -47.02 17.96
N ASN A 256 -13.41 -47.80 17.75
CA ASN A 256 -13.29 -49.23 17.50
C ASN A 256 -12.96 -49.48 16.03
N ILE A 257 -11.88 -50.20 15.76
CA ILE A 257 -11.45 -50.54 14.41
C ILE A 257 -11.72 -52.02 14.16
N GLU A 258 -12.78 -52.28 13.40
CA GLU A 258 -13.07 -53.62 12.91
C GLU A 258 -12.02 -54.07 11.89
N PRO A 259 -11.75 -55.38 11.79
CA PRO A 259 -11.01 -55.94 10.65
C PRO A 259 -11.63 -55.46 9.33
N ASP A 260 -10.78 -55.15 8.35
CA ASP A 260 -11.16 -54.79 6.97
C ASP A 260 -11.99 -53.49 6.80
N LYS A 261 -12.22 -52.73 7.88
CA LYS A 261 -12.83 -51.40 7.80
C LYS A 261 -11.79 -50.29 7.76
N THR A 262 -12.14 -49.23 7.04
CA THR A 262 -11.41 -47.95 7.06
C THR A 262 -12.22 -46.91 7.80
N ILE A 263 -11.53 -46.08 8.56
CA ILE A 263 -12.12 -44.90 9.21
C ILE A 263 -11.40 -43.68 8.64
N SER A 264 -12.16 -42.70 8.18
CA SER A 264 -11.62 -41.41 7.75
C SER A 264 -11.93 -40.37 8.81
N LEU A 265 -10.89 -39.67 9.27
CA LEU A 265 -10.97 -38.67 10.33
C LEU A 265 -10.42 -37.33 9.86
N THR A 266 -10.94 -36.29 10.49
CA THR A 266 -10.39 -34.94 10.51
C THR A 266 -9.92 -34.66 11.93
N ILE A 267 -8.70 -34.14 12.07
CA ILE A 267 -8.11 -33.78 13.38
C ILE A 267 -7.82 -32.29 13.39
N GLN A 268 -8.24 -31.58 14.42
CA GLN A 268 -7.91 -30.18 14.67
C GLN A 268 -6.98 -30.08 15.88
N GLY A 269 -5.92 -29.27 15.75
CA GLY A 269 -5.06 -28.85 16.85
C GLY A 269 -5.04 -27.33 17.00
N MET A 270 -4.66 -26.87 18.19
CA MET A 270 -4.46 -25.47 18.51
C MET A 270 -3.02 -25.25 18.99
N ILE A 271 -2.39 -24.17 18.52
CA ILE A 271 -1.05 -23.73 18.92
C ILE A 271 -1.14 -22.27 19.35
N VAL A 272 -0.46 -21.92 20.43
CA VAL A 272 -0.22 -20.52 20.83
C VAL A 272 1.04 -20.04 20.11
N VAL A 273 0.91 -18.99 19.30
CA VAL A 273 2.00 -18.46 18.48
C VAL A 273 2.31 -17.03 18.91
N ASN A 274 3.60 -16.73 19.06
CA ASN A 274 4.08 -15.36 19.28
C ASN A 274 4.12 -14.63 17.94
N GLY A 275 3.50 -13.45 17.87
CA GLY A 275 3.45 -12.63 16.67
C GLY A 275 2.12 -11.88 16.53
N GLU A 276 1.90 -11.35 15.33
CA GLU A 276 0.72 -10.55 15.01
C GLU A 276 -0.20 -11.32 14.06
N ILE A 277 -1.50 -11.15 14.26
CA ILE A 277 -2.51 -11.81 13.42
C ILE A 277 -2.50 -11.19 12.03
N GLY A 278 -2.64 -12.02 11.00
CA GLY A 278 -2.86 -11.56 9.63
C GLY A 278 -4.03 -10.58 9.55
N MET A 279 -3.85 -9.51 8.78
CA MET A 279 -4.86 -8.45 8.69
C MET A 279 -6.12 -8.86 7.91
N ASP A 280 -5.97 -9.76 6.94
CA ASP A 280 -7.04 -10.21 6.04
C ASP A 280 -7.29 -11.73 6.14
N SER A 281 -8.27 -12.22 5.36
CA SER A 281 -8.62 -13.64 5.35
C SER A 281 -7.47 -14.53 4.89
N ASP A 282 -6.67 -14.06 3.94
CA ASP A 282 -5.63 -14.86 3.30
C ASP A 282 -4.43 -15.00 4.24
N GLY A 283 -3.99 -13.93 4.89
CA GLY A 283 -2.99 -13.96 5.95
C GLY A 283 -3.43 -14.82 7.13
N ARG A 284 -4.70 -14.71 7.55
CA ARG A 284 -5.26 -15.55 8.64
C ARG A 284 -5.41 -17.01 8.27
N SER A 285 -5.43 -17.34 6.98
CA SER A 285 -5.56 -18.72 6.50
C SER A 285 -4.23 -19.44 6.34
N GLN A 286 -3.10 -18.74 6.55
CA GLN A 286 -1.75 -19.29 6.43
C GLN A 286 -1.18 -19.66 7.79
N LEU A 287 -0.13 -20.48 7.79
CA LEU A 287 0.70 -20.67 8.98
C LEU A 287 1.52 -19.41 9.21
N HIS A 288 1.65 -18.99 10.45
CA HIS A 288 2.47 -17.85 10.79
C HIS A 288 3.97 -18.15 10.58
N ASN A 289 4.74 -17.13 10.21
CA ASN A 289 6.17 -17.24 9.95
C ASN A 289 7.02 -17.60 11.20
N SER A 290 6.49 -17.38 12.40
CA SER A 290 7.03 -17.89 13.68
C SER A 290 6.99 -19.43 13.82
N LEU A 291 6.40 -20.14 12.85
CA LEU A 291 6.44 -21.60 12.76
C LEU A 291 7.39 -22.01 11.63
N PRO A 292 8.16 -23.11 11.80
CA PRO A 292 9.09 -23.57 10.76
C PRO A 292 8.35 -23.98 9.48
N GLN A 293 9.03 -23.80 8.35
CA GLN A 293 8.57 -24.22 7.03
C GLN A 293 9.51 -25.33 6.49
N PRO A 294 8.99 -26.52 6.13
CA PRO A 294 7.58 -26.91 6.19
C PRO A 294 7.09 -27.07 7.63
N PHE A 295 5.82 -26.74 7.86
CA PHE A 295 5.17 -27.02 9.14
C PHE A 295 4.94 -28.52 9.25
N LYS A 296 5.51 -29.11 10.29
CA LYS A 296 5.42 -30.55 10.56
C LYS A 296 4.51 -30.81 11.75
N THR A 297 3.61 -31.75 11.56
CA THR A 297 2.74 -32.28 12.62
C THR A 297 2.92 -33.78 12.74
N LYS A 298 2.86 -34.29 13.96
CA LYS A 298 2.94 -35.72 14.25
C LYS A 298 1.70 -36.14 15.01
N ILE A 299 0.89 -36.99 14.39
CA ILE A 299 -0.29 -37.60 15.01
C ILE A 299 0.16 -38.91 15.61
N ILE A 300 -0.11 -39.13 16.89
CA ILE A 300 0.21 -40.36 17.61
C ILE A 300 -1.11 -40.94 18.14
N ILE A 301 -1.35 -42.21 17.85
CA ILE A 301 -2.48 -42.96 18.39
C ILE A 301 -1.99 -44.02 19.36
N HIS A 302 -2.73 -44.20 20.45
CA HIS A 302 -2.52 -45.28 21.39
C HIS A 302 -3.70 -46.25 21.33
N ASP A 303 -3.41 -47.52 21.09
CA ASP A 303 -4.43 -48.56 21.11
C ASP A 303 -4.67 -49.10 22.52
N ASN A 304 -5.76 -49.84 22.68
CA ASN A 304 -6.13 -50.53 23.92
C ASN A 304 -5.16 -51.66 24.34
N THR A 305 -4.14 -51.97 23.53
CA THR A 305 -3.06 -52.91 23.88
C THR A 305 -1.80 -52.20 24.39
N GLY A 306 -1.85 -50.87 24.51
CA GLY A 306 -0.74 -50.04 24.95
C GLY A 306 0.32 -49.80 23.87
N LYS A 307 0.06 -50.22 22.62
CA LYS A 307 0.96 -49.95 21.50
C LYS A 307 0.59 -48.62 20.84
N GLN A 308 1.58 -48.06 20.14
CA GLN A 308 1.43 -46.78 19.46
C GLN A 308 1.71 -46.89 17.96
N CYS A 309 1.12 -45.97 17.21
CA CYS A 309 1.40 -45.71 15.82
C CYS A 309 1.43 -44.19 15.63
N SER A 310 2.36 -43.69 14.83
CA SER A 310 2.46 -42.26 14.54
C SER A 310 2.53 -41.97 13.05
N LEU A 311 1.92 -40.87 12.63
CA LEU A 311 1.93 -40.34 11.28
C LEU A 311 2.49 -38.93 11.31
N ILE A 312 3.58 -38.69 10.57
CA ILE A 312 4.09 -37.34 10.33
C ILE A 312 3.44 -36.78 9.06
N VAL A 313 3.02 -35.52 9.15
CA VAL A 313 2.39 -34.77 8.07
C VAL A 313 3.11 -33.43 7.95
N GLU A 314 3.59 -33.13 6.74
CA GLU A 314 4.31 -31.90 6.44
C GLU A 314 3.52 -31.05 5.46
N GLN A 315 3.46 -29.75 5.68
CA GLN A 315 2.85 -28.80 4.74
C GLN A 315 3.66 -27.51 4.68
N TRP A 316 3.88 -27.02 3.46
CA TRP A 316 4.37 -25.68 3.20
C TRP A 316 3.24 -24.67 3.19
N ASN A 317 3.52 -23.46 3.66
CA ASN A 317 2.64 -22.33 3.40
C ASN A 317 2.38 -22.15 1.91
N LYS A 318 1.14 -21.75 1.60
CA LYS A 318 0.85 -21.22 0.27
C LYS A 318 1.69 -19.95 0.09
N PRO A 319 2.22 -19.68 -1.11
CA PRO A 319 2.91 -18.42 -1.37
C PRO A 319 2.00 -17.23 -1.04
N ILE A 320 2.53 -16.27 -0.29
CA ILE A 320 1.82 -15.04 0.04
C ILE A 320 1.56 -14.28 -1.27
N GLN A 321 0.29 -13.97 -1.54
CA GLN A 321 -0.07 -13.15 -2.68
C GLN A 321 0.12 -11.68 -2.31
N VAL A 322 1.32 -11.15 -2.58
CA VAL A 322 1.63 -9.73 -2.45
C VAL A 322 1.42 -9.01 -3.78
N ILE A 323 0.93 -7.76 -3.72
CA ILE A 323 0.78 -6.92 -4.91
C ILE A 323 2.18 -6.60 -5.47
N THR A 324 2.41 -6.90 -6.73
CA THR A 324 3.61 -6.50 -7.48
C THR A 324 3.28 -5.38 -8.46
N ARG A 325 4.32 -4.78 -9.04
CA ARG A 325 4.16 -3.81 -10.13
C ARG A 325 3.36 -4.42 -11.28
N GLU A 326 3.66 -5.66 -11.64
CA GLU A 326 3.01 -6.39 -12.74
C GLU A 326 1.55 -6.65 -12.41
N SER A 327 1.24 -7.18 -11.22
CA SER A 327 -0.16 -7.45 -10.84
C SER A 327 -0.97 -6.16 -10.71
N PHE A 328 -0.34 -5.06 -10.28
CA PHE A 328 -0.99 -3.75 -10.22
C PHE A 328 -1.33 -3.24 -11.64
N VAL A 329 -0.37 -3.27 -12.55
CA VAL A 329 -0.59 -2.86 -13.95
C VAL A 329 -1.62 -3.75 -14.64
N GLU A 330 -1.58 -5.07 -14.41
CA GLU A 330 -2.55 -6.01 -14.98
C GLU A 330 -3.97 -5.75 -14.45
N ARG A 331 -4.12 -5.55 -13.14
CA ARG A 331 -5.43 -5.26 -12.53
C ARG A 331 -6.00 -3.91 -12.99
N ASP A 332 -5.15 -2.89 -13.07
CA ASP A 332 -5.55 -1.50 -13.31
C ASP A 332 -5.24 -1.01 -14.74
N HIS A 333 -5.02 -1.92 -15.69
CA HIS A 333 -4.59 -1.64 -17.08
C HIS A 333 -5.48 -0.65 -17.85
N ASN A 334 -6.79 -0.63 -17.55
CA ASN A 334 -7.73 0.28 -18.20
C ASN A 334 -7.63 1.72 -17.67
N SER A 335 -6.96 1.94 -16.55
CA SER A 335 -6.80 3.24 -15.91
C SER A 335 -5.40 3.82 -16.11
N ILE A 336 -4.40 2.98 -16.38
CA ILE A 336 -3.00 3.38 -16.46
C ILE A 336 -2.59 3.57 -17.93
N LYS A 337 -2.25 4.80 -18.30
CA LYS A 337 -1.60 5.11 -19.59
C LYS A 337 -0.09 5.02 -19.47
N GLU A 338 0.47 5.62 -18.42
CA GLU A 338 1.92 5.67 -18.17
C GLU A 338 2.17 5.51 -16.67
N LEU A 339 2.78 4.41 -16.26
CA LEU A 339 3.19 4.20 -14.87
C LEU A 339 4.49 4.96 -14.61
N LEU A 340 4.42 6.01 -13.79
CA LEU A 340 5.57 6.84 -13.42
C LEU A 340 6.38 6.17 -12.31
N ALA A 341 5.70 5.64 -11.30
CA ALA A 341 6.33 4.97 -10.18
C ALA A 341 5.43 3.88 -9.58
N PHE A 342 6.07 2.83 -9.07
CA PHE A 342 5.46 1.84 -8.21
C PHE A 342 6.50 1.45 -7.17
N ILE A 343 6.18 1.71 -5.91
CA ILE A 343 7.08 1.48 -4.79
C ILE A 343 6.34 0.74 -3.70
N TYR A 344 7.06 0.01 -2.87
CA TYR A 344 6.45 -0.81 -1.84
C TYR A 344 7.37 -1.02 -0.65
N VAL A 345 6.76 -1.34 0.49
CA VAL A 345 7.39 -1.83 1.71
C VAL A 345 6.63 -3.05 2.18
N ASP A 346 7.37 -3.95 2.83
CA ASP A 346 6.81 -5.14 3.41
C ASP A 346 6.75 -5.00 4.93
N ASP A 347 5.65 -5.44 5.51
CA ASP A 347 5.58 -5.79 6.90
C ASP A 347 5.76 -7.30 7.05
N CYS A 348 7.00 -7.72 7.31
CA CYS A 348 7.32 -9.12 7.50
C CYS A 348 6.83 -9.68 8.84
N ASN A 349 6.27 -8.88 9.75
CA ASN A 349 5.64 -9.43 10.96
C ASN A 349 4.25 -10.03 10.67
N VAL A 350 3.53 -9.45 9.70
CA VAL A 350 2.17 -9.85 9.33
C VAL A 350 2.05 -10.28 7.86
N ASP A 351 3.19 -10.51 7.20
CA ASP A 351 3.29 -10.93 5.80
C ASP A 351 2.48 -10.05 4.83
N LYS A 352 2.51 -8.73 5.03
CA LYS A 352 1.73 -7.75 4.26
C LYS A 352 2.60 -6.83 3.44
N ARG A 353 2.23 -6.59 2.18
CA ARG A 353 2.85 -5.56 1.34
C ARG A 353 1.98 -4.30 1.29
N ILE A 354 2.63 -3.15 1.42
CA ILE A 354 2.02 -1.83 1.24
C ILE A 354 2.70 -1.18 0.06
N PHE A 355 1.93 -0.56 -0.81
CA PHE A 355 2.46 0.05 -2.01
C PHE A 355 1.85 1.42 -2.25
N ALA A 356 2.62 2.23 -2.96
CA ALA A 356 2.16 3.47 -3.55
C ALA A 356 2.55 3.47 -5.03
N ALA A 357 1.70 4.08 -5.84
CA ALA A 357 1.96 4.26 -7.26
C ALA A 357 1.62 5.68 -7.71
N ALA A 358 2.37 6.18 -8.68
CA ALA A 358 2.04 7.38 -9.44
C ALA A 358 1.93 7.01 -10.91
N TYR A 359 0.86 7.43 -11.57
CA TYR A 359 0.68 7.18 -13.00
C TYR A 359 -0.13 8.29 -13.67
N LEU A 360 0.01 8.41 -14.99
CA LEU A 360 -0.91 9.18 -15.81
C LEU A 360 -2.02 8.27 -16.32
N ASP A 361 -3.27 8.74 -16.24
CA ASP A 361 -4.40 8.07 -16.85
C ASP A 361 -4.55 8.39 -18.35
N TYR A 362 -5.53 7.79 -19.01
CA TYR A 362 -5.80 8.04 -20.44
C TYR A 362 -6.26 9.47 -20.75
N ARG A 363 -6.68 10.23 -19.73
CA ARG A 363 -7.02 11.66 -19.81
C ARG A 363 -5.84 12.56 -19.42
N HIS A 364 -4.64 12.01 -19.30
CA HIS A 364 -3.45 12.76 -18.91
C HIS A 364 -3.53 13.39 -17.51
N ARG A 365 -4.34 12.80 -16.61
CA ARG A 365 -4.42 13.25 -15.22
C ARG A 365 -3.44 12.46 -14.37
N LEU A 366 -2.81 13.13 -13.41
CA LEU A 366 -1.89 12.49 -12.48
C LEU A 366 -2.70 11.76 -11.42
N VAL A 367 -2.52 10.45 -11.30
CA VAL A 367 -3.15 9.64 -10.26
C VAL A 367 -2.10 9.17 -9.27
N ILE A 368 -2.35 9.46 -8.00
CA ILE A 368 -1.58 8.96 -6.87
C ILE A 368 -2.41 7.87 -6.22
N HIS A 369 -1.94 6.63 -6.25
CA HIS A 369 -2.62 5.48 -5.68
C HIS A 369 -1.86 4.98 -4.46
N VAL A 370 -2.42 5.23 -3.28
CA VAL A 370 -1.88 4.72 -2.02
C VAL A 370 -2.78 3.58 -1.54
N ASN A 371 -2.24 2.37 -1.53
CA ASN A 371 -2.96 1.15 -1.16
C ASN A 371 -4.27 0.92 -1.94
N ASN A 372 -5.43 1.33 -1.44
CA ASN A 372 -6.75 1.19 -2.09
C ASN A 372 -7.46 2.54 -2.31
N SER A 373 -6.73 3.65 -2.19
CA SER A 373 -7.28 5.00 -2.24
C SER A 373 -6.61 5.79 -3.37
N PRO A 374 -7.13 5.74 -4.61
CA PRO A 374 -6.70 6.64 -5.67
C PRO A 374 -7.08 8.08 -5.36
N ARG A 375 -6.14 9.00 -5.57
CA ARG A 375 -6.41 10.43 -5.69
C ARG A 375 -5.96 10.90 -7.07
N THR A 376 -6.90 11.44 -7.83
CA THR A 376 -6.62 12.07 -9.12
C THR A 376 -6.36 13.55 -8.92
N LEU A 377 -5.24 14.03 -9.46
CA LEU A 377 -4.82 15.42 -9.55
C LEU A 377 -4.88 15.85 -11.02
N GLU A 378 -5.90 16.64 -11.32
CA GLU A 378 -6.00 17.34 -12.61
C GLU A 378 -5.10 18.58 -12.60
N LEU A 379 -4.81 19.16 -13.78
CA LEU A 379 -3.93 20.32 -13.88
C LEU A 379 -4.35 21.47 -12.95
N GLN A 380 -5.64 21.76 -12.86
CA GLN A 380 -6.17 22.79 -11.95
C GLN A 380 -5.86 22.51 -10.48
N HIS A 381 -5.93 21.25 -10.04
CA HIS A 381 -5.60 20.87 -8.68
C HIS A 381 -4.11 21.14 -8.40
N VAL A 382 -3.24 20.82 -9.35
CA VAL A 382 -1.81 21.13 -9.28
C VAL A 382 -1.59 22.64 -9.16
N ARG A 383 -2.24 23.45 -10.02
CA ARG A 383 -2.12 24.92 -9.96
C ARG A 383 -2.63 25.51 -8.65
N THR A 384 -3.69 24.94 -8.08
CA THR A 384 -4.19 25.33 -6.76
C THR A 384 -3.18 25.02 -5.65
N LEU A 385 -2.51 23.87 -5.71
CA LEU A 385 -1.46 23.51 -4.77
C LEU A 385 -0.25 24.45 -4.87
N GLU A 386 0.19 24.77 -6.09
CA GLU A 386 1.28 25.73 -6.32
C GLU A 386 0.95 27.12 -5.80
N PHE A 387 -0.29 27.57 -6.01
CA PHE A 387 -0.79 28.83 -5.48
C PHE A 387 -0.67 28.88 -3.95
N TYR A 388 -1.15 27.84 -3.26
CA TYR A 388 -1.07 27.78 -1.80
C TYR A 388 0.36 27.61 -1.28
N ALA A 389 1.20 26.84 -1.97
CA ALA A 389 2.61 26.69 -1.65
C ALA A 389 3.31 28.05 -1.71
N ARG A 390 3.05 28.83 -2.77
CA ARG A 390 3.57 30.19 -2.93
C ARG A 390 3.03 31.16 -1.88
N GLN A 391 1.72 31.15 -1.62
CA GLN A 391 1.07 32.04 -0.66
C GLN A 391 1.60 31.83 0.77
N ASN A 392 1.85 30.58 1.16
CA ASN A 392 2.28 30.22 2.51
C ASN A 392 3.80 30.03 2.64
N GLY A 393 4.54 30.07 1.53
CA GLY A 393 5.98 29.88 1.51
C GLY A 393 6.44 28.45 1.82
N PHE A 394 5.60 27.44 1.60
CA PHE A 394 5.95 26.04 1.83
C PHE A 394 6.57 25.40 0.59
N LEU A 395 7.58 24.55 0.80
CA LEU A 395 8.26 23.78 -0.25
C LEU A 395 7.79 22.33 -0.32
N GLU A 396 6.97 21.91 0.64
CA GLU A 396 6.43 20.57 0.74
C GLU A 396 4.96 20.63 1.14
N SER A 397 4.10 19.80 0.55
CA SER A 397 2.68 19.69 0.91
C SER A 397 2.17 18.26 0.76
N SER A 398 1.34 17.81 1.71
CA SER A 398 0.72 16.48 1.66
C SER A 398 -0.28 16.38 0.52
N LEU A 399 -0.10 15.38 -0.35
CA LEU A 399 -0.99 15.04 -1.45
C LEU A 399 -1.96 13.90 -1.08
N SER A 400 -1.79 13.23 0.04
CA SER A 400 -2.78 12.30 0.58
C SER A 400 -3.79 13.05 1.46
N ALA A 401 -5.09 12.93 1.16
CA ALA A 401 -6.18 13.55 1.93
C ALA A 401 -6.34 12.89 3.31
N ASP A 402 -6.13 11.57 3.35
CA ASP A 402 -6.07 10.79 4.57
C ASP A 402 -4.65 10.28 4.73
N HIS A 403 -4.01 10.62 5.85
CA HIS A 403 -2.87 9.82 6.29
C HIS A 403 -3.47 8.47 6.64
N TYR A 404 -3.28 7.45 5.79
CA TYR A 404 -3.59 6.08 6.19
C TYR A 404 -2.59 5.71 7.28
N ARG A 405 -2.94 6.07 8.52
CA ARG A 405 -2.25 5.71 9.75
C ARG A 405 -3.15 4.71 10.45
N SER A 406 -3.00 3.43 10.13
CA SER A 406 -3.10 2.46 11.22
C SER A 406 -1.86 2.65 12.09
N SER A 407 -1.91 2.27 13.37
CA SER A 407 -0.82 2.44 14.36
C SER A 407 0.58 2.12 13.83
N ASP A 408 0.66 1.20 12.87
CA ASP A 408 1.88 0.53 12.45
C ASP A 408 2.24 0.73 10.97
N ILE A 409 1.45 1.55 10.25
CA ILE A 409 1.62 1.80 8.82
C ILE A 409 1.63 3.30 8.58
N GLN A 410 2.64 3.77 7.86
CA GLN A 410 2.68 5.13 7.35
C GLN A 410 2.82 5.09 5.83
N CYS A 411 1.94 5.79 5.13
CA CYS A 411 2.10 6.05 3.71
C CYS A 411 1.76 7.51 3.42
N ASN A 412 2.79 8.27 3.06
CA ASN A 412 2.66 9.68 2.69
C ASN A 412 3.02 9.84 1.21
N ALA A 413 2.26 10.69 0.52
CA ALA A 413 2.65 11.27 -0.75
C ALA A 413 2.81 12.78 -0.54
N ILE A 414 3.99 13.32 -0.79
CA ILE A 414 4.36 14.71 -0.54
C ILE A 414 4.73 15.36 -1.87
N GLY A 415 4.06 16.45 -2.21
CA GLY A 415 4.41 17.27 -3.36
C GLY A 415 5.58 18.18 -3.02
N LEU A 416 6.60 18.20 -3.87
CA LEU A 416 7.78 19.07 -3.73
C LEU A 416 7.67 20.27 -4.67
N PHE A 417 7.83 21.46 -4.12
CA PHE A 417 7.71 22.72 -4.83
C PHE A 417 9.08 23.39 -4.97
N ASP A 418 9.36 23.92 -6.15
CA ASP A 418 10.61 24.64 -6.40
C ASP A 418 10.68 25.92 -5.55
N SER A 419 11.81 26.14 -4.88
CA SER A 419 12.00 27.30 -3.99
C SER A 419 11.92 28.67 -4.67
N LYS A 420 12.10 28.73 -6.00
CA LYS A 420 12.07 29.99 -6.76
C LYS A 420 10.70 30.25 -7.37
N THR A 421 10.11 29.23 -7.99
CA THR A 421 8.88 29.36 -8.78
C THR A 421 7.65 28.81 -8.06
N TYR A 422 7.81 28.03 -7.00
CA TYR A 422 6.75 27.27 -6.34
C TYR A 422 5.97 26.35 -7.28
N MET A 423 6.55 25.96 -8.41
CA MET A 423 5.98 24.93 -9.26
C MET A 423 6.20 23.57 -8.64
N LEU A 424 5.16 22.74 -8.65
CA LEU A 424 5.25 21.36 -8.20
C LEU A 424 6.11 20.61 -9.21
N TYR A 425 7.25 20.04 -8.81
CA TYR A 425 8.17 19.40 -9.76
C TYR A 425 8.37 17.90 -9.52
N ALA A 426 8.07 17.42 -8.32
CA ALA A 426 8.23 16.02 -7.95
C ALA A 426 7.24 15.61 -6.86
N ILE A 427 7.09 14.29 -6.69
CA ILE A 427 6.40 13.68 -5.55
C ILE A 427 7.40 12.84 -4.78
N ARG A 428 7.55 13.10 -3.49
CA ARG A 428 8.22 12.21 -2.55
C ARG A 428 7.20 11.29 -1.92
N PHE A 429 7.43 9.99 -2.05
CA PHE A 429 6.69 9.00 -1.30
C PHE A 429 7.50 8.52 -0.11
N GLU A 430 6.83 8.39 1.03
CA GLU A 430 7.40 7.85 2.26
C GLU A 430 6.50 6.73 2.76
N LEU A 431 7.00 5.50 2.73
CA LEU A 431 6.31 4.32 3.22
C LEU A 431 7.07 3.75 4.42
N ALA A 432 6.34 3.39 5.47
CA ALA A 432 6.91 2.69 6.61
C ALA A 432 5.93 1.65 7.17
N THR A 433 6.49 0.52 7.59
CA THR A 433 5.87 -0.53 8.40
C THR A 433 6.67 -0.70 9.69
N LYS A 434 6.28 -1.66 10.54
CA LYS A 434 7.10 -2.06 11.71
C LYS A 434 8.49 -2.56 11.33
N THR A 435 8.64 -3.14 10.15
CA THR A 435 9.86 -3.87 9.76
C THR A 435 10.67 -3.16 8.68
N SER A 436 10.04 -2.32 7.86
CA SER A 436 10.66 -1.75 6.66
C SER A 436 10.27 -0.30 6.40
N THR A 437 11.14 0.43 5.71
CA THR A 437 10.86 1.78 5.23
C THR A 437 11.36 1.97 3.80
N TYR A 438 10.67 2.81 3.04
CA TYR A 438 11.04 3.17 1.67
C TYR A 438 10.72 4.64 1.41
N GLU A 439 11.71 5.38 0.93
CA GLU A 439 11.58 6.77 0.51
C GLU A 439 12.08 6.90 -0.93
N GLU A 440 11.25 7.46 -1.80
CA GLU A 440 11.63 7.75 -3.18
C GLU A 440 10.98 9.02 -3.68
N THR A 441 11.76 9.83 -4.39
CA THR A 441 11.27 11.05 -5.02
C THR A 441 11.20 10.87 -6.52
N ILE A 442 10.00 11.05 -7.06
CA ILE A 442 9.67 10.82 -8.47
C ILE A 442 9.46 12.17 -9.15
N PRO A 443 10.23 12.51 -10.19
CA PRO A 443 9.99 13.72 -10.97
C PRO A 443 8.66 13.61 -11.72
N LEU A 444 7.90 14.71 -11.76
CA LEU A 444 6.62 14.75 -12.45
C LEU A 444 6.79 15.22 -13.91
N PRO A 445 6.15 14.56 -14.88
CA PRO A 445 6.09 15.04 -16.25
C PRO A 445 5.01 16.12 -16.36
N LEU A 446 5.27 17.31 -15.81
CA LEU A 446 4.28 18.40 -15.75
C LEU A 446 3.73 18.79 -17.12
N ASP A 447 4.55 18.68 -18.17
CA ASP A 447 4.19 18.93 -19.56
C ASP A 447 3.17 17.93 -20.12
N LYS A 448 3.02 16.77 -19.47
CA LYS A 448 2.07 15.72 -19.85
C LYS A 448 0.77 15.76 -19.04
N ILE A 449 0.65 16.61 -18.03
CA ILE A 449 -0.56 16.70 -17.18
C ILE A 449 -1.55 17.69 -17.83
N GLN A 450 -2.78 17.26 -18.10
CA GLN A 450 -3.83 18.07 -18.75
C GLN A 450 -4.98 18.42 -17.82
#